data_AF-A0A5S3WFS8-F1
#
_entry.id   AF-A0A5S3WFS8-F1
#
_cell.length_a   1.000
_cell.length_b   1.000
_cell.length_c   1.000
_cell.angle_alpha   90.00
_cell.angle_beta   90.00
_cell.angle_gamma   90.00
#
_symmetry.space_group_name_H-M   'P 1'
#
loop_
_entity.id
_entity.type
_entity.pdbx_description
1 polymer ?
#
loop_
_entity_poly.entity_id
_entity_poly.type
_entity_poly.pdbx_seq_one_letter_code
_entity_poly.pdbx_strand_id
1 'polypeptide(L)'
;MSDRTIQVGGNANGAVLNTGDYNQIVATPKITMPEPQAVDIQQALSELTTALGELSTSQPRKLHNALEEAKEEVEQAQPDKAEVAESLARAAKIAKEAESFASHSEKLVERFTPVLGWLGPHATRVAEALGVAI
;
A
#
# COMPACT_ATOMS: atom_id res chain seq x y z
N MET A 1 9.99 -15.32 38.47
CA MET A 1 9.33 -15.06 37.18
C MET A 1 10.17 -14.00 36.49
N SER A 2 10.78 -14.32 35.35
CA SER A 2 11.66 -13.37 34.65
C SER A 2 10.81 -12.58 33.67
N ASP A 3 10.58 -11.30 33.98
CA ASP A 3 10.01 -10.36 33.03
C ASP A 3 10.94 -10.26 31.82
N ARG A 4 10.45 -10.67 30.65
CA ARG A 4 11.19 -10.61 29.38
C ARG A 4 10.78 -9.35 28.64
N THR A 5 11.45 -8.25 28.95
CA THR A 5 11.23 -6.96 28.30
C THR A 5 11.99 -6.90 26.97
N ILE A 6 11.29 -6.56 25.88
CA ILE A 6 11.90 -6.16 24.61
C ILE A 6 12.00 -4.63 24.62
N GLN A 7 13.21 -4.08 24.59
CA GLN A 7 13.43 -2.64 24.47
C GLN A 7 13.92 -2.33 23.05
N VAL A 8 13.13 -1.56 22.30
CA VAL A 8 13.52 -1.06 20.97
C VAL A 8 14.00 0.38 21.16
N GLY A 9 15.28 0.63 20.89
CA GLY A 9 15.90 1.96 21.01
C GLY A 9 15.56 2.94 19.88
N GLY A 10 14.63 2.59 19.00
CA GLY A 10 14.22 3.32 17.79
C GLY A 10 12.82 2.91 17.33
N ASN A 11 12.52 3.03 16.04
CA ASN A 11 11.22 2.59 15.49
C ASN A 11 11.28 1.12 15.03
N ALA A 12 10.35 0.29 15.50
CA ALA A 12 10.10 -1.03 14.92
C ALA A 12 9.01 -0.91 13.84
N ASN A 13 9.41 -0.83 12.57
CA ASN A 13 8.48 -0.69 11.44
C ASN A 13 8.36 -2.04 10.71
N GLY A 14 7.14 -2.58 10.55
CA GLY A 14 6.93 -3.86 9.84
C GLY A 14 7.41 -5.11 10.58
N ALA A 15 7.80 -5.01 11.85
CA ALA A 15 8.38 -6.11 12.61
C ALA A 15 7.32 -7.01 13.28
N VAL A 16 7.61 -8.31 13.33
CA VAL A 16 6.88 -9.28 14.16
C VAL A 16 7.71 -9.53 15.42
N LEU A 17 7.25 -9.02 16.55
CA LEU A 17 7.88 -9.22 17.86
C LEU A 17 7.20 -10.38 18.56
N ASN A 18 7.88 -11.52 18.65
CA ASN A 18 7.44 -12.66 19.45
C ASN A 18 8.04 -12.52 20.85
N THR A 19 7.18 -12.27 21.85
CA THR A 19 7.59 -12.21 23.25
C THR A 19 7.63 -13.62 23.85
N GLY A 20 8.38 -13.80 24.94
CA GLY A 20 8.69 -15.12 25.52
C GLY A 20 7.50 -15.89 26.09
N ASP A 21 6.32 -15.28 26.10
CA ASP A 21 5.00 -15.81 26.49
C ASP A 21 4.13 -16.19 25.28
N TYR A 22 4.71 -16.28 24.08
CA TYR A 22 4.03 -16.57 22.80
C TYR A 22 3.07 -15.47 22.32
N ASN A 23 3.11 -14.28 22.92
CA ASN A 23 2.38 -13.15 22.36
C ASN A 23 3.11 -12.63 21.11
N GLN A 24 2.34 -12.40 20.04
CA GLN A 24 2.84 -11.85 18.79
C GLN A 24 2.35 -10.41 18.65
N ILE A 25 3.29 -9.46 18.66
CA ILE A 25 3.00 -8.06 18.35
C ILE A 25 3.44 -7.82 16.90
N VAL A 26 2.49 -7.47 16.05
CA VAL A 26 2.76 -7.09 14.66
C VAL A 26 2.79 -5.57 14.58
N ALA A 27 3.96 -5.00 14.34
CA ALA A 27 4.11 -3.56 14.12
C ALA A 27 3.77 -3.23 12.67
N THR A 28 2.65 -2.54 12.46
CA THR A 28 2.23 -2.12 11.11
C THR A 28 3.22 -1.09 10.55
N PRO A 29 3.64 -1.19 9.28
CA PRO A 29 4.47 -0.18 8.64
C PRO A 29 3.78 1.20 8.68
N LYS A 30 4.42 2.20 9.29
CA LYS A 30 4.03 3.62 9.21
C LYS A 30 4.81 4.29 8.08
N ILE A 31 4.08 4.92 7.16
CA ILE A 31 4.61 5.52 5.95
C ILE A 31 4.53 7.04 6.06
N THR A 32 5.62 7.76 5.79
CA THR A 32 5.57 9.22 5.65
C THR A 32 5.20 9.55 4.21
N MET A 33 4.05 10.20 4.01
CA MET A 33 3.56 10.53 2.68
C MET A 33 4.03 11.93 2.23
N PRO A 34 4.33 12.14 0.94
CA PRO A 34 4.59 13.48 0.40
C PRO A 34 3.32 14.34 0.41
N GLU A 35 3.48 15.65 0.35
CA GLU A 35 2.34 16.56 0.18
C GLU A 35 1.66 16.35 -1.19
N PRO A 36 0.32 16.39 -1.28
CA PRO A 36 -0.40 16.06 -2.51
C PRO A 36 0.03 16.86 -3.75
N GLN A 37 0.46 18.11 -3.56
CA GLN A 37 0.85 19.03 -4.63
C GLN A 37 2.25 18.74 -5.19
N ALA A 38 3.08 18.02 -4.43
CA ALA A 38 4.43 17.64 -4.82
C ALA A 38 4.48 16.32 -5.61
N VAL A 39 3.32 15.65 -5.77
CA VAL A 39 3.23 14.34 -6.43
C VAL A 39 2.86 14.52 -7.90
N ASP A 40 3.72 14.02 -8.79
CA ASP A 40 3.34 13.71 -10.16
C ASP A 40 2.52 12.40 -10.15
N ILE A 41 1.20 12.53 -10.13
CA ILE A 41 0.31 11.38 -10.02
C ILE A 41 0.34 10.47 -11.25
N GLN A 42 0.58 11.02 -12.45
CA GLN A 42 0.65 10.23 -13.67
C GLN A 42 1.88 9.33 -13.66
N GLN A 43 3.03 9.89 -13.27
CA GLN A 43 4.25 9.11 -13.11
C GLN A 43 4.08 8.06 -11.99
N ALA A 44 3.59 8.48 -10.82
CA ALA A 44 3.43 7.59 -9.68
C ALA A 44 2.49 6.40 -9.99
N LEU A 45 1.37 6.65 -10.67
CA LEU A 45 0.42 5.61 -11.04
C LEU A 45 0.97 4.67 -12.13
N SER A 46 1.79 5.18 -13.06
CA SER A 46 2.46 4.37 -14.07
C SER A 46 3.49 3.42 -13.46
N GLU A 47 4.32 3.92 -12.54
CA GLU A 47 5.29 3.10 -11.79
C GLU A 47 4.58 2.04 -10.93
N LEU A 48 3.48 2.42 -10.27
CA LEU A 48 2.67 1.50 -9.48
C LEU A 48 2.05 0.41 -10.36
N THR A 49 1.51 0.78 -11.53
CA THR A 49 0.91 -0.18 -12.47
C THR A 49 1.95 -1.19 -12.96
N THR A 50 3.16 -0.73 -13.24
CA THR A 50 4.27 -1.60 -13.65
C THR A 50 4.61 -2.60 -12.56
N ALA A 51 4.81 -2.13 -11.32
CA ALA A 51 5.14 -2.98 -10.18
C ALA A 51 4.03 -4.01 -9.86
N LEU A 52 2.76 -3.61 -9.97
CA LEU A 52 1.63 -4.51 -9.78
C LEU A 52 1.47 -5.51 -10.92
N GLY A 53 1.83 -5.13 -12.15
CA GLY A 53 1.83 -6.02 -13.32
C GLY A 53 2.87 -7.13 -13.26
N GLU A 54 3.94 -6.96 -12.48
CA GLU A 54 4.95 -7.99 -12.23
C GLU A 54 4.47 -9.08 -11.25
N LEU A 55 3.37 -8.84 -10.52
CA LEU A 55 2.84 -9.80 -9.57
C LEU A 55 2.11 -10.94 -10.30
N SER A 56 2.44 -12.17 -9.90
CA SER A 56 1.71 -13.36 -10.34
C SER A 56 0.41 -13.47 -9.54
N THR A 57 -0.66 -12.86 -10.05
CA THR A 57 -1.99 -12.90 -9.41
C THR A 57 -2.88 -13.95 -10.07
N SER A 58 -3.84 -14.50 -9.31
CA SER A 58 -4.87 -15.39 -9.84
C SER A 58 -5.94 -14.67 -10.67
N GLN A 59 -5.98 -13.33 -10.60
CA GLN A 59 -7.01 -12.49 -11.22
C GLN A 59 -6.39 -11.34 -12.05
N PRO A 60 -5.48 -11.61 -13.00
CA PRO A 60 -4.70 -10.57 -13.69
C PRO A 60 -5.57 -9.59 -14.47
N ARG A 61 -6.68 -10.07 -15.06
CA ARG A 61 -7.64 -9.21 -15.77
C ARG A 61 -8.35 -8.23 -14.84
N LYS A 62 -8.72 -8.65 -13.63
CA LYS A 62 -9.37 -7.75 -12.67
C LYS A 62 -8.40 -6.72 -12.12
N LEU A 63 -7.14 -7.12 -11.90
CA LEU A 63 -6.07 -6.19 -11.52
C LEU A 63 -5.87 -5.14 -12.60
N HIS A 64 -5.74 -5.55 -13.86
CA HIS A 64 -5.58 -4.64 -14.98
C HIS A 64 -6.75 -3.65 -15.09
N ASN A 65 -8.00 -4.14 -15.06
CA ASN A 65 -9.18 -3.26 -15.13
C ASN A 65 -9.19 -2.23 -14.00
N ALA A 66 -8.92 -2.64 -12.75
CA ALA A 66 -8.88 -1.71 -11.63
C ALA A 66 -7.77 -0.64 -11.77
N LEU A 67 -6.65 -0.99 -12.40
CA LEU A 67 -5.56 -0.04 -12.66
C LEU A 67 -5.90 0.91 -13.81
N GLU A 68 -6.53 0.42 -14.88
CA GLU A 68 -6.98 1.27 -15.99
C GLU A 68 -8.08 2.23 -15.54
N GLU A 69 -9.07 1.78 -14.75
CA GLU A 69 -10.10 2.66 -14.19
C GLU A 69 -9.49 3.79 -13.34
N ALA A 70 -8.44 3.50 -12.57
CA ALA A 70 -7.72 4.53 -11.81
C ALA A 70 -6.96 5.52 -12.72
N LYS A 71 -6.39 5.05 -13.84
CA LYS A 71 -5.67 5.90 -14.80
C LYS A 71 -6.61 6.82 -15.57
N GLU A 72 -7.71 6.26 -16.08
CA GLU A 72 -8.74 7.02 -16.81
C GLU A 72 -9.27 8.16 -15.94
N GLU A 73 -9.50 7.92 -14.65
CA GLU A 73 -9.94 8.94 -13.71
C GLU A 73 -8.87 10.02 -13.44
N VAL A 74 -7.59 9.62 -13.29
CA VAL A 74 -6.47 10.57 -13.12
C VAL A 74 -6.25 11.45 -14.36
N GLU A 75 -6.59 10.97 -15.55
CA GLU A 75 -6.47 11.72 -16.80
C GLU A 75 -7.58 12.76 -17.01
N GLN A 76 -8.62 12.74 -16.19
CA GLN A 76 -9.67 13.75 -16.25
C GLN A 76 -9.13 15.14 -15.87
N ALA A 77 -9.80 16.19 -16.38
CA ALA A 77 -9.41 17.58 -16.07
C ALA A 77 -9.51 17.90 -14.56
N GLN A 78 -10.40 17.20 -13.85
CA GLN A 78 -10.57 17.27 -12.40
C GLN A 78 -10.79 15.86 -11.85
N PRO A 79 -9.71 15.12 -11.53
CA PRO A 79 -9.81 13.75 -11.05
C PRO A 79 -10.58 13.65 -9.73
N ASP A 80 -11.51 12.70 -9.64
CA ASP A 80 -12.15 12.32 -8.39
C ASP A 80 -11.25 11.36 -7.60
N LYS A 81 -10.62 11.89 -6.54
CA LYS A 81 -9.74 11.11 -5.66
C LYS A 81 -10.45 9.96 -4.94
N ALA A 82 -11.77 10.05 -4.73
CA ALA A 82 -12.53 8.97 -4.11
C ALA A 82 -12.67 7.77 -5.07
N GLU A 83 -12.93 8.03 -6.34
CA GLU A 83 -13.02 6.99 -7.38
C GLU A 83 -11.65 6.35 -7.65
N VAL A 84 -10.59 7.18 -7.75
CA VAL A 84 -9.21 6.67 -7.85
C VAL A 84 -8.87 5.78 -6.65
N ALA A 85 -9.22 6.21 -5.42
CA ALA A 85 -8.98 5.42 -4.22
C ALA A 85 -9.76 4.09 -4.22
N GLU A 86 -11.00 4.06 -4.73
CA GLU A 86 -11.79 2.83 -4.82
C GLU A 86 -11.16 1.82 -5.79
N SER A 87 -10.76 2.28 -6.97
CA SER A 87 -10.09 1.47 -7.98
C SER A 87 -8.75 0.94 -7.48
N LEU A 88 -7.94 1.79 -6.85
CA LEU A 88 -6.66 1.37 -6.25
C LEU A 88 -6.82 0.43 -5.05
N ALA A 89 -7.86 0.59 -4.24
CA ALA A 89 -8.13 -0.33 -3.14
C ALA A 89 -8.51 -1.73 -3.65
N ARG A 90 -9.23 -1.82 -4.78
CA ARG A 90 -9.48 -3.12 -5.44
C ARG A 90 -8.19 -3.71 -6.00
N ALA A 91 -7.36 -2.92 -6.67
CA ALA A 91 -6.06 -3.37 -7.16
C ALA A 91 -5.17 -3.90 -6.02
N ALA A 92 -5.09 -3.17 -4.90
CA ALA A 92 -4.35 -3.57 -3.71
C ALA A 92 -4.86 -4.89 -3.09
N LYS A 93 -6.18 -5.08 -3.00
CA LYS A 93 -6.76 -6.35 -2.53
C LYS A 93 -6.35 -7.53 -3.41
N ILE A 94 -6.44 -7.37 -4.73
CA ILE A 94 -6.07 -8.42 -5.68
C ILE A 94 -4.56 -8.70 -5.61
N ALA A 95 -3.74 -7.65 -5.50
CA ALA A 95 -2.30 -7.77 -5.35
C ALA A 95 -1.93 -8.56 -4.09
N LYS A 96 -2.62 -8.31 -2.98
CA LYS A 96 -2.41 -9.00 -1.69
C LYS A 96 -2.74 -10.49 -1.73
N GLU A 97 -3.62 -10.92 -2.65
CA GLU A 97 -3.91 -12.33 -2.90
C GLU A 97 -2.80 -13.04 -3.70
N ALA A 98 -1.85 -12.30 -4.28
CA ALA A 98 -0.74 -12.89 -5.03
C ALA A 98 0.23 -13.61 -4.08
N GLU A 99 0.65 -14.82 -4.44
CA GLU A 99 1.63 -15.60 -3.65
C GLU A 99 2.95 -14.84 -3.47
N SER A 100 3.33 -14.03 -4.48
CA SER A 100 4.54 -13.21 -4.47
C SER A 100 4.39 -11.89 -3.71
N PHE A 101 3.23 -11.57 -3.13
CA PHE A 101 3.00 -10.28 -2.47
C PHE A 101 3.92 -10.09 -1.26
N ALA A 102 4.00 -11.09 -0.38
CA ALA A 102 4.77 -10.98 0.86
C ALA A 102 6.24 -10.65 0.59
N SER A 103 6.83 -11.28 -0.44
CA SER A 103 8.22 -11.08 -0.85
C SER A 103 8.48 -9.74 -1.56
N HIS A 104 7.42 -9.02 -1.99
CA HIS A 104 7.52 -7.71 -2.65
C HIS A 104 6.86 -6.59 -1.83
N SER A 105 6.35 -6.89 -0.65
CA SER A 105 5.50 -6.00 0.14
C SER A 105 6.16 -4.64 0.44
N GLU A 106 7.43 -4.61 0.84
CA GLU A 106 8.17 -3.36 1.08
C GLU A 106 8.24 -2.48 -0.18
N LYS A 107 8.64 -3.05 -1.32
CA LYS A 107 8.72 -2.32 -2.60
C LYS A 107 7.36 -1.84 -3.08
N LEU A 108 6.32 -2.66 -2.91
CA LEU A 108 4.95 -2.27 -3.26
C LEU A 108 4.49 -1.10 -2.40
N VAL A 109 4.74 -1.15 -1.09
CA VAL A 109 4.41 -0.05 -0.17
C VAL A 109 5.13 1.25 -0.57
N GLU A 110 6.41 1.18 -0.94
CA GLU A 110 7.15 2.33 -1.49
C GLU A 110 6.48 2.90 -2.74
N ARG A 111 6.02 2.04 -3.67
CA ARG A 111 5.31 2.45 -4.89
C ARG A 111 3.93 3.04 -4.62
N PHE A 112 3.23 2.58 -3.58
CA PHE A 112 1.96 3.17 -3.17
C PHE A 112 2.12 4.51 -2.45
N THR A 113 3.24 4.75 -1.78
CA THR A 113 3.48 5.95 -0.95
C THR A 113 3.15 7.28 -1.66
N PRO A 114 3.67 7.59 -2.86
CA PRO A 114 3.33 8.84 -3.55
C PRO A 114 1.85 8.92 -3.91
N VAL A 115 1.24 7.80 -4.32
CA VAL A 115 -0.19 7.74 -4.66
C VAL A 115 -1.06 7.98 -3.43
N LEU A 116 -0.71 7.39 -2.28
CA LEU A 116 -1.38 7.65 -1.00
C LEU A 116 -1.25 9.12 -0.58
N GLY A 117 -0.06 9.72 -0.74
CA GLY A 117 0.15 11.14 -0.49
C GLY A 117 -0.72 12.04 -1.37
N TRP A 118 -0.85 11.71 -2.65
CA TRP A 118 -1.74 12.43 -3.56
C TRP A 118 -3.22 12.28 -3.19
N LEU A 119 -3.66 11.07 -2.80
CA LEU A 119 -5.05 10.80 -2.39
C LEU A 119 -5.46 11.57 -1.12
N GLY A 120 -4.51 11.90 -0.25
CA GLY A 120 -4.76 12.66 0.98
C GLY A 120 -5.80 11.95 1.87
N PRO A 121 -6.93 12.60 2.24
CA PRO A 121 -7.96 11.99 3.10
C PRO A 121 -8.56 10.68 2.57
N HIS A 122 -8.50 10.43 1.26
CA HIS A 122 -9.04 9.20 0.65
C HIS A 122 -8.07 8.01 0.72
N ALA A 123 -6.82 8.23 1.16
CA ALA A 123 -5.76 7.23 1.19
C ALA A 123 -6.03 6.07 2.14
N THR A 124 -6.78 6.28 3.23
CA THR A 124 -7.03 5.28 4.27
C THR A 124 -7.58 3.97 3.72
N ARG A 125 -8.51 4.05 2.76
CA ARG A 125 -9.11 2.85 2.15
C ARG A 125 -8.09 2.01 1.38
N VAL A 126 -7.16 2.67 0.69
CA VAL A 126 -6.09 1.98 -0.06
C VAL A 126 -5.05 1.42 0.92
N ALA A 127 -4.69 2.17 1.96
CA ALA A 127 -3.78 1.72 3.01
C ALA A 127 -4.30 0.47 3.75
N GLU A 128 -5.60 0.46 4.12
CA GLU A 128 -6.26 -0.69 4.72
C GLU A 128 -6.25 -1.92 3.80
N ALA A 129 -6.49 -1.73 2.51
CA ALA A 129 -6.43 -2.80 1.52
C ALA A 129 -5.02 -3.42 1.44
N LEU A 130 -3.98 -2.59 1.54
CA LEU A 130 -2.58 -3.03 1.58
C LEU A 130 -2.17 -3.64 2.93
N GLY A 131 -2.89 -3.32 4.01
CA GLY A 131 -2.54 -3.72 5.37
C GLY A 131 -1.44 -2.85 5.99
N VAL A 132 -1.36 -1.58 5.60
CA VAL A 132 -0.40 -0.60 6.15
C VAL A 132 -1.12 0.50 6.92
N ALA A 133 -0.41 1.16 7.83
CA ALA A 133 -0.92 2.29 8.60
C ALA A 133 -0.32 3.58 8.04
N ILE A 134 -1.15 4.62 7.91
CA ILE A 134 -0.76 5.94 7.39
C ILE A 134 -1.02 7.02 8.43
#